data_AF-A0A1D6NL27-F1
#
_entry.id   AF-A0A1D6NL27-F1
#
_cell.length_a   1.000
_cell.length_b   1.000
_cell.length_c   1.000
_cell.angle_alpha   90.00
_cell.angle_beta   90.00
_cell.angle_gamma   90.00
#
_symmetry.space_group_name_H-M   'P 1'
#
loop_
_entity.id
_entity.type
_entity.pdbx_description
1 polymer ?
#
loop_
_entity_poly.entity_id
_entity_poly.type
_entity_poly.pdbx_seq_one_letter_code
_entity_poly.pdbx_strand_id
1 'polypeptide(L)'
;MATANGSSKGPFEVPKVEVRFTKLFIDGKFVDAVSGKTFETRDPRTGEVIASIAEGGKADVDLAVKAAREAFDNGPWPRMTGYERGRILHRFADLIDEHVEELAALDTVDAGKLFAVGKARDIPGAAHLLRYYAGAADKVHGATLKMAQRMHGYTLKEPVGVVGHIVPWNYPTTMFFFKVGPALAAGCAVVVKPAEQTPLSALFYAHLAREAGVPAGVLNVVPGFGPTAGAAVAAHMDVDKVSFTGSTEVGRLVMRAAAESNLKPVSLELGGKSPVIVFDDADLDMAVNLVNFATYTNKGEICVAGTRIYVQEGIYDEFVKKAAELASKSVVGDPFNPSVSQGPQVYDYDMSNVRDPARCGDQLNTAVKSQCTRLTRTSTRRSSGTLTSGSAKAPRWSPEGSPAATRATTSSPPSSRTSRSNASQILLFFQWTCMGPILIFVRGCKRPGLQPGCNKFFSKQNTNPNIFNYMQDDMTIAQDEIFGPVMALMKFKTVEEVIQKANNTRYGLAAGIVTKNIDVANTVSRSIRAGAIWINCYFAFDPDAPFGGYKMSGFGKDMGMDALDKYLQTKTVVTPLYNTPWL
;
A
#
# COMPACT_ATOMS: atom_id res chain seq x y z
N MET A 1 -0.62 23.17 -19.14
CA MET A 1 -0.84 23.01 -20.59
C MET A 1 0.42 23.45 -21.31
N ALA A 2 1.14 22.50 -21.92
CA ALA A 2 2.14 22.78 -22.95
C ALA A 2 1.74 21.91 -24.14
N THR A 3 1.33 22.56 -25.23
CA THR A 3 0.95 21.93 -26.48
C THR A 3 2.20 21.47 -27.22
N ALA A 4 2.54 20.19 -27.13
CA ALA A 4 3.50 19.55 -28.03
C ALA A 4 2.74 19.01 -29.26
N ASN A 5 2.61 19.85 -30.29
CA ASN A 5 2.21 19.39 -31.62
C ASN A 5 3.42 18.71 -32.28
N GLY A 6 3.47 17.39 -32.21
CA GLY A 6 4.41 16.56 -32.95
C GLY A 6 3.77 15.20 -33.22
N SER A 7 3.07 15.07 -34.35
CA SER A 7 2.51 13.79 -34.78
C SER A 7 3.60 12.88 -35.34
N SER A 8 4.27 12.10 -34.49
CA SER A 8 5.12 11.00 -34.95
C SER A 8 4.25 9.76 -35.19
N LYS A 9 3.72 9.62 -36.42
CA LYS A 9 3.04 8.40 -36.91
C LYS A 9 4.06 7.31 -37.30
N GLY A 10 4.99 6.98 -36.41
CA GLY A 10 5.83 5.78 -36.53
C GLY A 10 5.33 4.68 -35.60
N PRO A 11 5.57 3.39 -35.87
CA PRO A 11 5.33 2.34 -34.89
C PRO A 11 6.19 2.63 -33.65
N PHE A 12 5.55 2.78 -32.50
CA PHE A 12 6.24 2.92 -31.23
C PHE A 12 6.93 1.60 -30.89
N GLU A 13 8.25 1.61 -30.74
CA GLU A 13 9.01 0.44 -30.29
C GLU A 13 9.10 0.43 -28.76
N VAL A 14 8.67 -0.69 -28.17
CA VAL A 14 8.79 -0.93 -26.73
C VAL A 14 10.29 -1.03 -26.39
N PRO A 15 10.80 -0.23 -25.43
CA PRO A 15 12.17 -0.35 -24.98
C PRO A 15 12.47 -1.78 -24.54
N LYS A 16 13.59 -2.35 -24.98
CA LYS A 16 14.07 -3.64 -24.47
C LYS A 16 14.51 -3.45 -23.02
N VAL A 17 13.78 -4.03 -22.08
CA VAL A 17 14.12 -3.98 -20.66
C VAL A 17 15.07 -5.14 -20.33
N GLU A 18 16.33 -4.85 -20.03
CA GLU A 18 17.31 -5.85 -19.60
C GLU A 18 17.36 -5.94 -18.07
N VAL A 19 17.11 -7.13 -17.53
CA VAL A 19 17.20 -7.39 -16.09
C VAL A 19 18.59 -7.91 -15.73
N ARG A 20 19.38 -7.05 -15.08
CA ARG A 20 20.77 -7.35 -14.68
C ARG A 20 20.91 -7.88 -13.25
N PHE A 21 19.99 -7.51 -12.37
CA PHE A 21 20.05 -7.82 -10.94
C PHE A 21 18.88 -8.71 -10.53
N THR A 22 19.16 -9.99 -10.27
CA THR A 22 18.15 -11.02 -9.96
C THR A 22 18.42 -11.78 -8.65
N LYS A 23 19.54 -11.51 -8.00
CA LYS A 23 19.99 -12.17 -6.78
C LYS A 23 19.61 -11.34 -5.54
N LEU A 24 19.68 -11.95 -4.36
CA LEU A 24 19.55 -11.21 -3.09
C LEU A 24 20.73 -10.23 -2.97
N PHE A 25 20.56 -9.10 -2.30
CA PHE A 25 21.66 -8.18 -1.98
C PHE A 25 21.93 -8.19 -0.48
N ILE A 26 23.03 -8.81 -0.07
CA ILE A 26 23.40 -8.98 1.34
C ILE A 26 24.88 -8.63 1.49
N ASP A 27 25.22 -7.82 2.50
CA ASP A 27 26.61 -7.46 2.80
C ASP A 27 27.35 -6.87 1.57
N GLY A 28 26.67 -6.00 0.81
CA GLY A 28 27.23 -5.35 -0.38
C GLY A 28 27.37 -6.24 -1.63
N LYS A 29 26.88 -7.49 -1.58
CA LYS A 29 27.07 -8.51 -2.62
C LYS A 29 25.74 -9.06 -3.12
N PHE A 30 25.70 -9.37 -4.41
CA PHE A 30 24.61 -10.13 -5.01
C PHE A 30 24.83 -11.63 -4.82
N VAL A 31 23.94 -12.30 -4.08
CA VAL A 31 24.07 -13.71 -3.68
C VAL A 31 22.78 -14.50 -3.96
N ASP A 32 22.92 -15.78 -4.28
CA ASP A 32 21.77 -16.68 -4.37
C ASP A 32 21.15 -16.91 -2.99
N ALA A 33 19.89 -17.33 -2.97
CA ALA A 33 19.25 -17.79 -1.74
C ALA A 33 19.98 -19.03 -1.21
N VAL A 34 20.06 -19.19 0.11
CA VAL A 34 20.62 -20.37 0.78
C VAL A 34 19.97 -21.66 0.29
N SER A 35 18.67 -21.60 -0.05
CA SER A 35 17.92 -22.74 -0.58
C SER A 35 18.22 -23.06 -2.05
N GLY A 36 18.88 -22.17 -2.79
CA GLY A 36 19.05 -22.22 -4.24
C GLY A 36 17.77 -21.98 -5.04
N LYS A 37 16.63 -21.70 -4.38
CA LYS A 37 15.35 -21.48 -5.05
C LYS A 37 15.25 -20.11 -5.69
N THR A 38 14.39 -20.04 -6.69
CA THR A 38 13.99 -18.79 -7.35
C THR A 38 12.47 -18.74 -7.52
N PHE A 39 11.94 -17.53 -7.65
CA PHE A 39 10.56 -17.26 -8.06
C PHE A 39 10.54 -16.36 -9.30
N GLU A 40 9.42 -16.34 -10.01
CA GLU A 40 9.28 -15.57 -11.25
C GLU A 40 8.57 -14.25 -10.98
N THR A 41 9.10 -13.15 -11.53
CA THR A 41 8.30 -11.93 -11.76
C THR A 41 7.81 -11.91 -13.21
N ARG A 42 6.61 -11.35 -13.43
CA ARG A 42 5.86 -11.47 -14.68
C ARG A 42 5.37 -10.11 -15.17
N ASP A 43 5.40 -9.95 -16.47
CA ASP A 43 4.94 -8.73 -17.14
C ASP A 43 3.41 -8.70 -17.17
N PRO A 44 2.73 -7.75 -16.53
CA PRO A 44 1.27 -7.69 -16.52
C PRO A 44 0.66 -7.32 -17.89
N ARG A 45 1.47 -6.96 -18.89
CA ARG A 45 0.98 -6.76 -20.26
C ARG A 45 0.70 -8.08 -20.95
N THR A 46 1.52 -9.09 -20.70
CA THR A 46 1.53 -10.36 -21.46
C THR A 46 1.29 -11.59 -20.59
N GLY A 47 1.56 -11.50 -19.28
CA GLY A 47 1.64 -12.62 -18.34
C GLY A 47 2.94 -13.44 -18.44
N GLU A 48 3.85 -13.07 -19.35
CA GLU A 48 5.12 -13.75 -19.57
C GLU A 48 6.11 -13.47 -18.43
N VAL A 49 7.04 -14.40 -18.22
CA VAL A 49 8.07 -14.27 -17.20
C VAL A 49 9.09 -13.22 -17.66
N ILE A 50 9.35 -12.22 -16.81
CA ILE A 50 10.40 -11.22 -17.04
C ILE A 50 11.76 -11.80 -16.65
N ALA A 51 11.85 -12.32 -15.43
CA ALA A 51 13.08 -12.84 -14.84
C ALA A 51 12.79 -13.84 -13.71
N SER A 52 13.78 -14.70 -13.43
CA SER A 52 13.81 -15.58 -12.26
C SER A 52 14.67 -14.93 -11.17
N ILE A 53 14.08 -14.71 -9.99
CA ILE A 53 14.65 -13.95 -8.88
C ILE A 53 14.94 -14.89 -7.71
N ALA A 54 16.08 -14.74 -7.05
CA ALA A 54 16.42 -15.52 -5.86
C ALA A 54 15.31 -15.42 -4.80
N GLU A 55 14.84 -16.56 -4.30
CA GLU A 55 13.73 -16.65 -3.34
C GLU A 55 14.28 -16.63 -1.91
N GLY A 56 14.40 -15.43 -1.34
CA GLY A 56 14.78 -15.25 0.04
C GLY A 56 13.79 -15.92 0.99
N GLY A 57 14.32 -16.70 1.93
CA GLY A 57 13.57 -17.28 3.05
C GLY A 57 14.10 -16.79 4.39
N LYS A 58 13.72 -17.50 5.46
CA LYS A 58 14.17 -17.16 6.82
C LYS A 58 15.70 -17.14 6.95
N ALA A 59 16.39 -18.14 6.40
CA ALA A 59 17.84 -18.24 6.49
C ALA A 59 18.55 -17.03 5.85
N ASP A 60 18.02 -16.54 4.73
CA ASP A 60 18.56 -15.38 4.03
C ASP A 60 18.28 -14.08 4.79
N VAL A 61 17.10 -13.96 5.42
CA VAL A 61 16.79 -12.86 6.33
C VAL A 61 17.71 -12.87 7.53
N ASP A 62 17.98 -14.03 8.14
CA ASP A 62 18.92 -14.15 9.26
C ASP A 62 20.34 -13.67 8.85
N LEU A 63 20.79 -14.01 7.63
CA LEU A 63 22.07 -13.51 7.08
C LEU A 63 22.07 -12.00 6.84
N ALA A 64 20.99 -11.46 6.28
CA ALA A 64 20.84 -10.03 6.04
C ALA A 64 20.79 -9.21 7.33
N VAL A 65 20.07 -9.71 8.35
CA VAL A 65 20.03 -9.07 9.67
C VAL A 65 21.38 -9.12 10.34
N LYS A 66 22.11 -10.24 10.25
CA LYS A 66 23.48 -10.33 10.77
C LYS A 66 24.42 -9.32 10.10
N ALA A 67 24.32 -9.15 8.79
CA ALA A 67 25.10 -8.14 8.05
C ALA A 67 24.72 -6.71 8.47
N ALA A 68 23.43 -6.43 8.64
CA ALA A 68 22.95 -5.13 9.13
C ALA A 68 23.41 -4.84 10.56
N ARG A 69 23.37 -5.84 11.44
CA ARG A 69 23.83 -5.75 12.82
C ARG A 69 25.32 -5.44 12.88
N GLU A 70 26.14 -6.13 12.10
CA GLU A 70 27.58 -5.84 12.01
C GLU A 70 27.85 -4.43 11.48
N ALA A 71 27.15 -4.01 10.42
CA ALA A 71 27.29 -2.67 9.85
C ALA A 71 26.87 -1.55 10.82
N PHE A 72 25.92 -1.83 11.71
CA PHE A 72 25.48 -0.89 12.73
C PHE A 72 26.39 -0.89 13.96
N ASP A 73 26.57 -2.05 14.59
CA ASP A 73 27.29 -2.17 15.86
C ASP A 73 28.78 -1.84 15.70
N ASN A 74 29.41 -2.27 14.60
CA ASN A 74 30.86 -2.16 14.39
C ASN A 74 31.23 -1.35 13.12
N GLY A 75 30.30 -1.21 12.19
CA GLY A 75 30.55 -0.56 10.91
C GLY A 75 30.63 0.98 10.96
N PRO A 76 31.06 1.60 9.85
CA PRO A 76 31.34 3.03 9.79
C PRO A 76 30.09 3.90 9.69
N TRP A 77 28.95 3.38 9.23
CA TRP A 77 27.77 4.19 8.87
C TRP A 77 27.15 5.01 10.03
N PRO A 78 26.82 4.41 11.20
CA PRO A 78 26.36 5.21 12.34
C PRO A 78 27.46 6.06 12.97
N ARG A 79 28.74 5.80 12.66
CA ARG A 79 29.90 6.56 13.16
C ARG A 79 30.27 7.76 12.28
N MET A 80 29.85 7.76 11.02
CA MET A 80 29.95 8.92 10.14
C MET A 80 29.16 10.08 10.73
N THR A 81 29.63 11.30 10.45
CA THR A 81 28.84 12.51 10.71
C THR A 81 27.56 12.49 9.87
N GLY A 82 26.54 13.23 10.32
CA GLY A 82 25.32 13.43 9.52
C GLY A 82 25.62 14.02 8.13
N TYR A 83 26.63 14.89 8.05
CA TYR A 83 27.08 15.49 6.80
C TYR A 83 27.67 14.46 5.82
N GLU A 84 28.54 13.56 6.28
CA GLU A 84 29.13 12.51 5.43
C GLU A 84 28.05 11.54 4.92
N ARG A 85 27.10 11.14 5.77
CA ARG A 85 25.94 10.37 5.32
C ARG A 85 25.14 11.13 4.27
N GLY A 86 24.84 12.42 4.52
CA GLY A 86 24.15 13.28 3.58
C GLY A 86 24.84 13.37 2.21
N ARG A 87 26.18 13.48 2.17
CA ARG A 87 26.96 13.47 0.93
C ARG A 87 26.78 12.18 0.11
N ILE A 88 26.81 11.02 0.78
CA ILE A 88 26.59 9.72 0.13
C ILE A 88 25.15 9.61 -0.39
N LEU A 89 24.17 10.06 0.39
CA LEU A 89 22.76 10.05 -0.03
C LEU A 89 22.48 11.00 -1.20
N HIS A 90 23.14 12.16 -1.26
CA HIS A 90 23.10 13.03 -2.43
C HIS A 90 23.66 12.33 -3.67
N ARG A 91 24.84 11.67 -3.57
CA ARG A 91 25.39 10.91 -4.70
C ARG A 91 24.45 9.79 -5.15
N PHE A 92 23.81 9.11 -4.21
CA PHE A 92 22.82 8.09 -4.52
C PHE A 92 21.62 8.69 -5.27
N ALA A 93 21.11 9.85 -4.84
CA ALA A 93 20.04 10.54 -5.57
C ALA A 93 20.45 10.94 -6.99
N ASP A 94 21.69 11.39 -7.19
CA ASP A 94 22.20 11.74 -8.51
C ASP A 94 22.29 10.50 -9.43
N LEU A 95 22.76 9.37 -8.91
CA LEU A 95 22.79 8.10 -9.66
C LEU A 95 21.39 7.61 -10.07
N ILE A 96 20.36 7.85 -9.24
CA ILE A 96 18.97 7.54 -9.60
C ILE A 96 18.53 8.38 -10.80
N ASP A 97 18.82 9.69 -10.80
CA ASP A 97 18.48 10.57 -11.92
C ASP A 97 19.27 10.23 -13.19
N GLU A 98 20.54 9.84 -13.05
CA GLU A 98 21.38 9.38 -14.16
C GLU A 98 20.80 8.11 -14.82
N HIS A 99 20.00 7.31 -14.12
CA HIS A 99 19.43 6.04 -14.61
C HIS A 99 17.89 6.07 -14.70
N VAL A 100 17.31 7.27 -14.79
CA VAL A 100 15.85 7.50 -14.78
C VAL A 100 15.07 6.66 -15.80
N GLU A 101 15.60 6.51 -17.02
CA GLU A 101 14.90 5.76 -18.07
C GLU A 101 14.87 4.26 -17.80
N GLU A 102 16.00 3.69 -17.35
CA GLU A 102 16.12 2.27 -17.06
C GLU A 102 15.27 1.89 -15.85
N LEU A 103 15.31 2.70 -14.79
CA LEU A 103 14.49 2.51 -13.59
C LEU A 103 13.00 2.62 -13.89
N ALA A 104 12.59 3.62 -14.68
CA ALA A 104 11.20 3.75 -15.09
C ALA A 104 10.74 2.59 -15.97
N ALA A 105 11.60 2.07 -16.84
CA ALA A 105 11.30 0.91 -17.67
C ALA A 105 11.15 -0.37 -16.83
N LEU A 106 12.00 -0.57 -15.81
CA LEU A 106 11.89 -1.66 -14.85
C LEU A 106 10.56 -1.59 -14.10
N ASP A 107 10.22 -0.45 -13.48
CA ASP A 107 8.93 -0.30 -12.77
C ASP A 107 7.73 -0.44 -13.73
N THR A 108 7.88 -0.07 -15.00
CA THR A 108 6.82 -0.24 -16.00
C THR A 108 6.57 -1.71 -16.34
N VAL A 109 7.63 -2.49 -16.60
CA VAL A 109 7.48 -3.91 -16.96
C VAL A 109 7.08 -4.76 -15.76
N ASP A 110 7.57 -4.44 -14.56
CA ASP A 110 7.33 -5.24 -13.34
C ASP A 110 5.95 -4.94 -12.74
N ALA A 111 5.48 -3.69 -12.83
CA ALA A 111 4.26 -3.25 -12.17
C ALA A 111 3.16 -2.75 -13.12
N GLY A 112 3.37 -2.70 -14.44
CA GLY A 112 2.38 -2.21 -15.41
C GLY A 112 2.08 -0.71 -15.31
N LYS A 113 3.04 0.06 -14.76
CA LYS A 113 2.93 1.51 -14.55
C LYS A 113 3.22 2.27 -15.84
N LEU A 114 2.59 3.43 -16.06
CA LEU A 114 2.86 4.22 -17.27
C LEU A 114 4.32 4.71 -17.31
N PHE A 115 5.06 4.35 -18.37
CA PHE A 115 6.47 4.66 -18.52
C PHE A 115 6.77 6.16 -18.48
N ALA A 116 5.96 6.95 -19.18
CA ALA A 116 6.10 8.40 -19.19
C ALA A 116 5.91 9.03 -17.79
N VAL A 117 4.97 8.50 -16.99
CA VAL A 117 4.75 8.94 -15.60
C VAL A 117 5.91 8.50 -14.70
N GLY A 118 6.41 7.28 -14.89
CA GLY A 118 7.60 6.78 -14.20
C GLY A 118 8.79 7.72 -14.37
N LYS A 119 9.11 8.05 -15.63
CA LYS A 119 10.21 8.96 -16.00
C LYS A 119 10.01 10.38 -15.51
N ALA A 120 8.80 10.91 -15.59
CA ALA A 120 8.53 12.31 -15.27
C ALA A 120 8.29 12.58 -13.78
N ARG A 121 7.84 11.57 -13.02
CA ARG A 121 7.36 11.76 -11.65
C ARG A 121 7.86 10.72 -10.66
N ASP A 122 7.62 9.43 -10.89
CA ASP A 122 7.84 8.41 -9.84
C ASP A 122 9.32 8.25 -9.49
N ILE A 123 10.20 8.18 -10.50
CA ILE A 123 11.65 8.06 -10.29
C ILE A 123 12.28 9.37 -9.81
N PRO A 124 12.07 10.54 -10.47
CA PRO A 124 12.65 11.80 -9.99
C PRO A 124 12.09 12.22 -8.62
N GLY A 125 10.84 11.89 -8.32
CA GLY A 125 10.23 12.12 -7.01
C GLY A 125 10.92 11.33 -5.90
N ALA A 126 11.36 10.10 -6.18
CA ALA A 126 12.15 9.32 -5.23
C ALA A 126 13.56 9.87 -5.04
N ALA A 127 14.23 10.30 -6.11
CA ALA A 127 15.53 10.99 -6.01
C ALA A 127 15.40 12.29 -5.20
N HIS A 128 14.35 13.09 -5.44
CA HIS A 128 14.06 14.30 -4.67
C HIS A 128 13.82 13.99 -3.18
N LEU A 129 13.02 12.98 -2.85
CA LEU A 129 12.83 12.57 -1.46
C LEU A 129 14.14 12.14 -0.80
N LEU A 130 15.01 11.43 -1.53
CA LEU A 130 16.33 11.06 -1.02
C LEU A 130 17.20 12.29 -0.75
N ARG A 131 17.15 13.30 -1.62
CA ARG A 131 17.84 14.60 -1.40
C ARG A 131 17.30 15.34 -0.18
N TYR A 132 15.99 15.29 0.06
CA TYR A 132 15.39 15.88 1.26
C TYR A 132 16.03 15.29 2.54
N TYR A 133 16.08 13.97 2.65
CA TYR A 133 16.70 13.33 3.82
C TYR A 133 18.22 13.45 3.86
N ALA A 134 18.88 13.53 2.71
CA ALA A 134 20.30 13.86 2.64
C ALA A 134 20.59 15.22 3.29
N GLY A 135 19.75 16.23 3.00
CA GLY A 135 19.82 17.56 3.61
C GLY A 135 19.35 17.62 5.07
N ALA A 136 18.62 16.61 5.56
CA ALA A 136 18.19 16.50 6.96
C ALA A 136 19.22 15.78 7.84
N ALA A 137 20.09 14.95 7.27
CA ALA A 137 20.99 14.06 8.00
C ALA A 137 21.95 14.79 8.97
N ASP A 138 22.35 16.03 8.64
CA ASP A 138 23.24 16.89 9.45
C ASP A 138 22.48 17.89 10.35
N LYS A 139 21.15 17.80 10.43
CA LYS A 139 20.27 18.74 11.17
C LYS A 139 19.36 18.06 12.18
N VAL A 140 19.70 16.84 12.58
CA VAL A 140 18.98 16.12 13.64
C VAL A 140 19.29 16.75 14.99
N HIS A 141 18.26 17.24 15.68
CA HIS A 141 18.41 17.91 16.98
C HIS A 141 17.76 17.13 18.12
N GLY A 142 18.46 17.07 19.25
CA GLY A 142 17.85 16.79 20.55
C GLY A 142 17.33 18.08 21.21
N ALA A 143 17.14 18.04 22.52
CA ALA A 143 16.74 19.20 23.31
C ALA A 143 17.62 19.34 24.55
N THR A 144 17.89 20.58 24.97
CA THR A 144 18.33 20.87 26.35
C THR A 144 17.08 21.17 27.18
N LEU A 145 16.93 20.44 28.28
CA LEU A 145 15.67 20.39 29.04
C LEU A 145 15.65 21.42 30.16
N LYS A 146 14.45 21.91 30.47
CA LYS A 146 14.20 22.73 31.65
C LYS A 146 13.95 21.84 32.87
N MET A 147 14.97 21.66 33.70
CA MET A 147 14.86 20.81 34.90
C MET A 147 14.17 21.55 36.05
N ALA A 148 13.29 20.85 36.77
CA ALA A 148 12.61 21.37 37.97
C ALA A 148 13.47 21.27 39.25
N GLN A 149 14.69 20.75 39.12
CA GLN A 149 15.69 20.63 40.19
C GLN A 149 17.04 21.11 39.64
N ARG A 150 18.04 21.30 40.51
CA ARG A 150 19.39 21.78 40.14
C ARG A 150 20.18 20.71 39.38
N MET A 151 19.75 20.42 38.16
CA MET A 151 20.27 19.39 37.26
C MET A 151 20.33 19.96 35.85
N HIS A 152 21.26 19.46 35.04
CA HIS A 152 21.26 19.65 33.60
C HIS A 152 20.71 18.39 32.95
N GLY A 153 19.64 18.53 32.18
CA GLY A 153 19.06 17.46 31.38
C GLY A 153 19.15 17.79 29.89
N TYR A 154 19.39 16.78 29.08
CA TYR A 154 19.30 16.89 27.62
C TYR A 154 18.87 15.57 26.99
N THR A 155 18.43 15.62 25.73
CA THR A 155 18.11 14.44 24.94
C THR A 155 19.08 14.27 23.78
N LEU A 156 19.46 13.02 23.52
CA LEU A 156 20.17 12.59 22.32
C LEU A 156 19.18 11.89 21.39
N LYS A 157 19.33 12.13 20.08
CA LYS A 157 18.61 11.43 19.01
C LYS A 157 19.59 10.48 18.33
N GLU A 158 19.53 9.21 18.71
CA GLU A 158 20.46 8.17 18.25
C GLU A 158 19.77 7.29 17.20
N PRO A 159 20.45 6.75 16.17
CA PRO A 159 19.82 5.81 15.25
C PRO A 159 19.28 4.58 16.01
N VAL A 160 18.10 4.10 15.63
CA VAL A 160 17.42 3.00 16.34
C VAL A 160 18.17 1.66 16.24
N GLY A 161 18.91 1.44 15.15
CA GLY A 161 19.66 0.20 14.92
C GLY A 161 19.34 -0.47 13.58
N VAL A 162 19.02 -1.76 13.63
CA VAL A 162 18.63 -2.57 12.48
C VAL A 162 17.14 -2.45 12.22
N VAL A 163 16.78 -2.05 11.00
CA VAL A 163 15.40 -1.77 10.62
C VAL A 163 14.92 -2.72 9.52
N GLY A 164 13.80 -3.39 9.77
CA GLY A 164 13.08 -4.20 8.78
C GLY A 164 12.09 -3.37 7.98
N HIS A 165 12.23 -3.34 6.66
CA HIS A 165 11.28 -2.68 5.76
C HIS A 165 10.54 -3.71 4.90
N ILE A 166 9.21 -3.69 4.93
CA ILE A 166 8.36 -4.57 4.10
C ILE A 166 7.46 -3.66 3.27
N VAL A 167 7.65 -3.66 1.95
CA VAL A 167 7.04 -2.70 1.03
C VAL A 167 6.14 -3.36 -0.02
N PRO A 168 5.08 -2.69 -0.50
CA PRO A 168 4.15 -3.22 -1.49
C PRO A 168 4.67 -3.00 -2.92
N TRP A 169 3.87 -3.42 -3.88
CA TRP A 169 4.23 -3.49 -5.30
C TRP A 169 3.73 -2.31 -6.15
N ASN A 170 2.84 -1.46 -5.64
CA ASN A 170 2.10 -0.51 -6.47
C ASN A 170 2.91 0.73 -6.88
N TYR A 171 3.85 1.14 -6.02
CA TYR A 171 4.88 2.14 -6.31
C TYR A 171 6.24 1.65 -5.78
N PRO A 172 6.87 0.66 -6.46
CA PRO A 172 8.06 -0.03 -5.93
C PRO A 172 9.18 0.94 -5.56
N THR A 173 9.52 1.84 -6.49
CA THR A 173 10.53 2.89 -6.29
C THR A 173 10.17 3.84 -5.14
N THR A 174 8.98 4.45 -5.17
CA THR A 174 8.59 5.43 -4.16
C THR A 174 8.54 4.81 -2.77
N MET A 175 8.00 3.60 -2.64
CA MET A 175 7.91 2.90 -1.36
C MET A 175 9.29 2.48 -0.83
N PHE A 176 10.23 2.12 -1.71
CA PHE A 176 11.62 1.88 -1.29
C PHE A 176 12.20 3.12 -0.61
N PHE A 177 12.10 4.30 -1.22
CA PHE A 177 12.71 5.52 -0.69
C PHE A 177 11.93 6.22 0.42
N PHE A 178 10.62 6.01 0.53
CA PHE A 178 9.83 6.40 1.71
C PHE A 178 10.41 5.80 2.99
N LYS A 179 10.97 4.59 2.90
CA LYS A 179 11.53 3.85 4.03
C LYS A 179 13.04 4.02 4.14
N VAL A 180 13.77 3.80 3.05
CA VAL A 180 15.25 3.77 3.04
C VAL A 180 15.84 5.16 3.25
N GLY A 181 15.30 6.20 2.61
CA GLY A 181 15.81 7.58 2.73
C GLY A 181 15.96 8.06 4.19
N PRO A 182 14.87 8.11 4.98
CA PRO A 182 14.94 8.57 6.37
C PRO A 182 15.75 7.63 7.26
N ALA A 183 15.66 6.30 7.08
CA ALA A 183 16.42 5.35 7.89
C ALA A 183 17.94 5.48 7.69
N LEU A 184 18.40 5.64 6.44
CA LEU A 184 19.81 5.84 6.15
C LEU A 184 20.30 7.20 6.66
N ALA A 185 19.51 8.27 6.51
CA ALA A 185 19.86 9.59 7.04
C ALA A 185 20.03 9.58 8.56
N ALA A 186 19.15 8.88 9.28
CA ALA A 186 19.24 8.69 10.73
C ALA A 186 20.52 7.94 11.15
N GLY A 187 21.10 7.12 10.27
CA GLY A 187 22.29 6.30 10.57
C GLY A 187 21.98 4.82 10.83
N CYS A 188 20.78 4.35 10.49
CA CYS A 188 20.38 2.94 10.66
C CYS A 188 20.98 2.03 9.58
N ALA A 189 21.02 0.73 9.86
CA ALA A 189 21.19 -0.32 8.86
C ALA A 189 19.83 -0.98 8.57
N VAL A 190 19.57 -1.37 7.32
CA VAL A 190 18.24 -1.79 6.88
C VAL A 190 18.25 -3.15 6.17
N VAL A 191 17.16 -3.90 6.38
CA VAL A 191 16.82 -5.11 5.64
C VAL A 191 15.47 -4.89 4.95
N VAL A 192 15.49 -4.78 3.63
CA VAL A 192 14.32 -4.48 2.80
C VAL A 192 13.79 -5.76 2.15
N LYS A 193 12.51 -6.04 2.35
CA LYS A 193 11.76 -7.13 1.74
C LYS A 193 10.77 -6.52 0.73
N PRO A 194 11.14 -6.40 -0.57
CA PRO A 194 10.22 -5.89 -1.60
C PRO A 194 9.06 -6.86 -1.82
N ALA A 195 7.99 -6.38 -2.43
CA ALA A 195 6.89 -7.24 -2.84
C ALA A 195 7.36 -8.25 -3.91
N GLU A 196 6.90 -9.49 -3.82
CA GLU A 196 7.26 -10.55 -4.77
C GLU A 196 6.81 -10.27 -6.21
N GLN A 197 5.83 -9.38 -6.41
CA GLN A 197 5.37 -8.98 -7.73
C GLN A 197 6.33 -7.99 -8.39
N THR A 198 7.08 -7.20 -7.61
CA THR A 198 7.88 -6.10 -8.15
C THR A 198 9.27 -5.99 -7.49
N PRO A 199 10.12 -7.02 -7.58
CA PRO A 199 11.41 -7.02 -6.89
C PRO A 199 12.51 -6.26 -7.64
N LEU A 200 12.34 -5.95 -8.94
CA LEU A 200 13.45 -5.61 -9.83
C LEU A 200 14.12 -4.28 -9.48
N SER A 201 13.33 -3.21 -9.31
CA SER A 201 13.88 -1.89 -9.03
C SER A 201 14.56 -1.81 -7.67
N ALA A 202 14.06 -2.51 -6.64
CA ALA A 202 14.72 -2.60 -5.34
C ALA A 202 16.13 -3.21 -5.41
N LEU A 203 16.33 -4.23 -6.25
CA LEU A 203 17.65 -4.82 -6.50
C LEU A 203 18.57 -3.86 -7.26
N PHE A 204 18.02 -3.11 -8.22
CA PHE A 204 18.75 -2.07 -8.92
C PHE A 204 19.21 -0.95 -7.97
N TYR A 205 18.34 -0.49 -7.07
CA TYR A 205 18.70 0.50 -6.05
C TYR A 205 19.78 0.01 -5.09
N ALA A 206 19.82 -1.28 -4.78
CA ALA A 206 20.90 -1.86 -3.99
C ALA A 206 22.26 -1.75 -4.69
N HIS A 207 22.28 -1.96 -6.02
CA HIS A 207 23.47 -1.73 -6.84
C HIS A 207 23.91 -0.26 -6.81
N LEU A 208 22.98 0.68 -7.06
CA LEU A 208 23.27 2.11 -7.07
C LEU A 208 23.71 2.65 -5.69
N ALA A 209 23.13 2.14 -4.60
CA ALA A 209 23.55 2.49 -3.25
C ALA A 209 25.03 2.12 -3.00
N ARG A 210 25.44 0.92 -3.44
CA ARG A 210 26.84 0.50 -3.35
C ARG A 210 27.76 1.41 -4.16
N GLU A 211 27.34 1.77 -5.38
CA GLU A 211 28.10 2.69 -6.24
C GLU A 211 28.20 4.11 -5.65
N ALA A 212 27.16 4.55 -4.94
CA ALA A 212 27.18 5.82 -4.21
C ALA A 212 28.13 5.83 -2.99
N GLY A 213 28.60 4.65 -2.55
CA GLY A 213 29.46 4.49 -1.38
C GLY A 213 28.72 4.15 -0.09
N VAL A 214 27.47 3.68 -0.16
CA VAL A 214 26.78 3.10 1.01
C VAL A 214 27.56 1.85 1.46
N PRO A 215 28.05 1.79 2.72
CA PRO A 215 28.86 0.67 3.19
C PRO A 215 28.13 -0.68 3.14
N ALA A 216 28.91 -1.76 3.02
CA ALA A 216 28.38 -3.13 3.05
C ALA A 216 27.57 -3.37 4.34
N GLY A 217 26.46 -4.10 4.21
CA GLY A 217 25.54 -4.42 5.30
C GLY A 217 24.59 -3.28 5.70
N VAL A 218 24.82 -2.03 5.29
CA VAL A 218 23.92 -0.91 5.63
C VAL A 218 22.59 -1.02 4.89
N LEU A 219 22.60 -1.44 3.62
CA LEU A 219 21.40 -1.74 2.84
C LEU A 219 21.45 -3.19 2.39
N ASN A 220 20.47 -3.99 2.82
CA ASN A 220 20.27 -5.37 2.37
C ASN A 220 18.88 -5.48 1.74
N VAL A 221 18.77 -6.22 0.63
CA VAL A 221 17.51 -6.42 -0.09
C VAL A 221 17.29 -7.92 -0.29
N VAL A 222 16.21 -8.44 0.31
CA VAL A 222 15.88 -9.86 0.34
C VAL A 222 14.50 -10.05 -0.33
N PRO A 223 14.43 -10.12 -1.67
CA PRO A 223 13.18 -10.45 -2.36
C PRO A 223 12.71 -11.85 -1.96
N GLY A 224 11.39 -12.00 -1.81
CA GLY A 224 10.77 -13.25 -1.38
C GLY A 224 9.32 -13.03 -0.95
N PHE A 225 8.60 -14.13 -0.73
CA PHE A 225 7.18 -14.09 -0.41
C PHE A 225 6.89 -13.48 0.97
N GLY A 226 5.71 -12.87 1.11
CA GLY A 226 5.23 -12.31 2.38
C GLY A 226 5.27 -13.31 3.56
N PRO A 227 4.63 -14.50 3.46
CA PRO A 227 4.59 -15.48 4.55
C PRO A 227 5.93 -16.11 4.92
N THR A 228 6.98 -15.97 4.09
CA THR A 228 8.31 -16.52 4.34
C THR A 228 9.29 -15.42 4.73
N ALA A 229 9.81 -14.65 3.77
CA ALA A 229 10.77 -13.57 4.02
C ALA A 229 10.15 -12.44 4.84
N GLY A 230 8.93 -12.00 4.50
CA GLY A 230 8.26 -10.90 5.21
C GLY A 230 7.98 -11.24 6.68
N ALA A 231 7.45 -12.44 6.94
CA ALA A 231 7.22 -12.94 8.30
C ALA A 231 8.54 -13.09 9.08
N ALA A 232 9.60 -13.58 8.43
CA ALA A 232 10.92 -13.69 9.05
C ALA A 232 11.47 -12.33 9.48
N VAL A 233 11.37 -11.29 8.64
CA VAL A 233 11.77 -9.91 9.00
C VAL A 233 10.95 -9.40 10.19
N ALA A 234 9.62 -9.58 10.16
CA ALA A 234 8.74 -9.09 11.21
C ALA A 234 8.99 -9.76 12.58
N ALA A 235 9.28 -11.07 12.58
CA ALA A 235 9.49 -11.87 13.79
C ALA A 235 10.95 -11.96 14.24
N HIS A 236 11.91 -11.39 13.49
CA HIS A 236 13.33 -11.53 13.82
C HIS A 236 13.66 -10.91 15.19
N MET A 237 14.40 -11.62 16.03
CA MET A 237 14.71 -11.18 17.41
C MET A 237 15.71 -10.03 17.48
N ASP A 238 16.51 -9.87 16.43
CA ASP A 238 17.57 -8.87 16.33
C ASP A 238 17.27 -7.73 15.33
N VAL A 239 15.99 -7.51 15.03
CA VAL A 239 15.53 -6.33 14.30
C VAL A 239 14.93 -5.36 15.32
N ASP A 240 15.42 -4.12 15.35
CA ASP A 240 15.05 -3.12 16.36
C ASP A 240 13.74 -2.40 16.03
N LYS A 241 13.36 -2.34 14.74
CA LYS A 241 12.12 -1.72 14.28
C LYS A 241 11.62 -2.34 12.99
N VAL A 242 10.30 -2.41 12.80
CA VAL A 242 9.69 -2.70 11.49
C VAL A 242 8.85 -1.54 10.98
N SER A 243 9.04 -1.17 9.72
CA SER A 243 8.11 -0.31 8.99
C SER A 243 7.50 -1.10 7.84
N PHE A 244 6.17 -1.25 7.86
CA PHE A 244 5.40 -2.00 6.89
C PHE A 244 4.45 -1.06 6.12
N THR A 245 4.37 -1.26 4.81
CA THR A 245 3.31 -0.70 3.98
C THR A 245 2.62 -1.84 3.22
N GLY A 246 1.28 -1.89 3.26
CA GLY A 246 0.52 -2.95 2.58
C GLY A 246 -0.92 -3.05 3.08
N SER A 247 -1.52 -4.25 3.01
CA SER A 247 -2.92 -4.42 3.40
C SER A 247 -3.12 -4.35 4.91
N THR A 248 -4.32 -3.89 5.33
CA THR A 248 -4.69 -3.87 6.76
C THR A 248 -4.64 -5.25 7.42
N GLU A 249 -4.96 -6.31 6.66
CA GLU A 249 -4.91 -7.69 7.15
C GLU A 249 -3.47 -8.12 7.49
N VAL A 250 -2.53 -7.90 6.57
CA VAL A 250 -1.12 -8.24 6.79
C VAL A 250 -0.50 -7.33 7.85
N GLY A 251 -0.92 -6.06 7.95
CA GLY A 251 -0.51 -5.17 9.03
C GLY A 251 -0.78 -5.74 10.43
N ARG A 252 -1.90 -6.46 10.63
CA ARG A 252 -2.18 -7.17 11.89
C ARG A 252 -1.18 -8.29 12.16
N LEU A 253 -0.80 -9.03 11.12
CA LEU A 253 0.20 -10.10 11.24
C LEU A 253 1.58 -9.55 11.59
N VAL A 254 1.97 -8.41 11.01
CA VAL A 254 3.24 -7.72 11.34
C VAL A 254 3.24 -7.26 12.79
N MET A 255 2.16 -6.62 13.25
CA MET A 255 2.04 -6.17 14.64
C MET A 255 2.05 -7.35 15.62
N ARG A 256 1.39 -8.47 15.27
CA ARG A 256 1.42 -9.71 16.04
C ARG A 256 2.82 -10.31 16.09
N ALA A 257 3.53 -10.39 14.97
CA ALA A 257 4.88 -10.92 14.91
C ALA A 257 5.86 -10.09 15.76
N ALA A 258 5.71 -8.77 15.81
CA ALA A 258 6.47 -7.93 16.74
C ALA A 258 6.14 -8.26 18.21
N ALA A 259 4.85 -8.42 18.53
CA ALA A 259 4.40 -8.77 19.88
C ALA A 259 4.91 -10.16 20.35
N GLU A 260 4.93 -11.13 19.44
CA GLU A 260 5.35 -12.52 19.71
C GLU A 260 6.88 -12.72 19.68
N SER A 261 7.65 -11.68 19.33
CA SER A 261 9.12 -11.74 19.26
C SER A 261 9.78 -10.86 20.32
N ASN A 262 10.36 -9.72 19.91
CA ASN A 262 11.17 -8.84 20.76
C ASN A 262 10.48 -7.52 21.10
N LEU A 263 9.17 -7.39 20.87
CA LEU A 263 8.38 -6.18 21.09
C LEU A 263 8.89 -4.94 20.32
N LYS A 264 9.59 -5.15 19.21
CA LYS A 264 10.07 -4.06 18.35
C LYS A 264 8.94 -3.08 17.98
N PRO A 265 9.16 -1.75 18.02
CA PRO A 265 8.19 -0.79 17.52
C PRO A 265 7.86 -1.04 16.04
N VAL A 266 6.59 -0.83 15.70
CA VAL A 266 6.06 -1.00 14.35
C VAL A 266 5.51 0.33 13.84
N SER A 267 5.67 0.64 12.57
CA SER A 267 4.87 1.64 11.85
C SER A 267 4.15 0.99 10.69
N LEU A 268 2.87 1.30 10.51
CA LEU A 268 1.98 0.66 9.55
C LEU A 268 1.37 1.72 8.65
N GLU A 269 1.63 1.64 7.34
CA GLU A 269 0.89 2.37 6.32
C GLU A 269 -0.03 1.39 5.58
N LEU A 270 -1.32 1.48 5.84
CA LEU A 270 -2.30 0.48 5.42
C LEU A 270 -3.24 1.03 4.35
N GLY A 271 -4.16 0.18 3.89
CA GLY A 271 -5.14 0.51 2.86
C GLY A 271 -6.08 1.66 3.21
N GLY A 272 -6.85 2.09 2.21
CA GLY A 272 -7.75 3.23 2.31
C GLY A 272 -9.07 3.07 1.56
N LYS A 273 -10.01 3.96 1.89
CA LYS A 273 -11.25 4.17 1.14
C LYS A 273 -11.58 5.66 1.07
N SER A 274 -10.61 6.40 0.52
CA SER A 274 -10.52 7.86 0.58
C SER A 274 -11.73 8.52 -0.08
N PRO A 275 -12.44 9.42 0.64
CA PRO A 275 -13.52 10.19 0.06
C PRO A 275 -12.99 11.43 -0.68
N VAL A 276 -13.67 11.82 -1.76
CA VAL A 276 -13.51 13.13 -2.41
C VAL A 276 -14.86 13.82 -2.40
N ILE A 277 -14.91 15.04 -1.88
CA ILE A 277 -16.15 15.79 -1.66
C ILE A 277 -16.17 17.01 -2.57
N VAL A 278 -17.19 17.14 -3.41
CA VAL A 278 -17.35 18.23 -4.38
C VAL A 278 -18.61 19.03 -4.04
N PHE A 279 -18.44 20.29 -3.66
CA PHE A 279 -19.53 21.21 -3.32
C PHE A 279 -20.07 21.95 -4.55
N ASP A 280 -21.27 22.50 -4.45
CA ASP A 280 -21.97 23.19 -5.56
C ASP A 280 -21.19 24.40 -6.12
N ASP A 281 -20.32 25.01 -5.32
CA ASP A 281 -19.52 26.17 -5.72
C ASP A 281 -18.23 25.81 -6.49
N ALA A 282 -17.94 24.51 -6.64
CA ALA A 282 -16.80 24.02 -7.41
C ALA A 282 -16.88 24.42 -8.88
N ASP A 283 -15.72 24.63 -9.51
CA ASP A 283 -15.65 24.59 -10.97
C ASP A 283 -15.87 23.15 -11.42
N LEU A 284 -16.96 22.92 -12.17
CA LEU A 284 -17.41 21.56 -12.48
C LEU A 284 -16.41 20.79 -13.35
N ASP A 285 -15.82 21.43 -14.35
CA ASP A 285 -14.87 20.79 -15.25
C ASP A 285 -13.54 20.47 -14.53
N MET A 286 -13.06 21.38 -13.69
CA MET A 286 -11.91 21.14 -12.82
C MET A 286 -12.18 19.98 -11.86
N ALA A 287 -13.35 19.96 -11.21
CA ALA A 287 -13.72 18.91 -10.26
C ALA A 287 -13.80 17.53 -10.92
N VAL A 288 -14.41 17.43 -12.10
CA VAL A 288 -14.50 16.17 -12.86
C VAL A 288 -13.10 15.68 -13.26
N ASN A 289 -12.24 16.55 -13.77
CA ASN A 289 -10.86 16.20 -14.10
C ASN A 289 -10.06 15.74 -12.87
N LEU A 290 -10.20 16.46 -11.75
CA LEU A 290 -9.54 16.14 -10.49
C LEU A 290 -9.98 14.78 -9.95
N VAL A 291 -11.28 14.50 -9.95
CA VAL A 291 -11.83 13.21 -9.50
C VAL A 291 -11.40 12.06 -10.41
N ASN A 292 -11.41 12.26 -11.74
CA ASN A 292 -10.91 11.26 -12.68
C ASN A 292 -9.43 10.94 -12.41
N PHE A 293 -8.61 11.98 -12.20
CA PHE A 293 -7.21 11.83 -11.80
C PHE A 293 -7.06 11.10 -10.46
N ALA A 294 -7.81 11.51 -9.43
CA ALA A 294 -7.79 10.91 -8.10
C ALA A 294 -8.17 9.42 -8.09
N THR A 295 -9.04 8.99 -9.01
CA THR A 295 -9.59 7.64 -9.02
C THR A 295 -8.75 6.68 -9.88
N TYR A 296 -8.35 7.13 -11.08
CA TYR A 296 -7.82 6.23 -12.12
C TYR A 296 -6.31 6.33 -12.31
N THR A 297 -5.62 7.29 -11.67
CA THR A 297 -4.15 7.30 -11.66
C THR A 297 -3.62 5.96 -11.19
N ASN A 298 -2.57 5.46 -11.85
CA ASN A 298 -2.00 4.15 -11.59
C ASN A 298 -3.07 3.05 -11.52
N LYS A 299 -4.06 3.11 -12.42
CA LYS A 299 -5.14 2.13 -12.58
C LYS A 299 -5.92 1.85 -11.26
N GLY A 300 -5.95 2.82 -10.35
CA GLY A 300 -6.60 2.72 -9.04
C GLY A 300 -5.82 1.92 -7.99
N GLU A 301 -4.62 1.44 -8.32
CA GLU A 301 -3.72 0.72 -7.40
C GLU A 301 -2.93 1.73 -6.54
N ILE A 302 -3.66 2.53 -5.75
CA ILE A 302 -3.11 3.53 -4.85
C ILE A 302 -3.91 3.49 -3.54
N CYS A 303 -3.22 3.38 -2.40
CA CYS A 303 -3.86 3.36 -1.07
C CYS A 303 -4.71 4.62 -0.79
N VAL A 304 -4.36 5.75 -1.40
CA VAL A 304 -5.05 7.03 -1.27
C VAL A 304 -6.02 7.34 -2.42
N ALA A 305 -6.28 6.40 -3.32
CA ALA A 305 -7.17 6.62 -4.47
C ALA A 305 -8.53 7.20 -4.02
N GLY A 306 -9.00 8.22 -4.74
CA GLY A 306 -10.33 8.80 -4.55
C GLY A 306 -11.39 7.79 -4.95
N THR A 307 -11.84 6.99 -4.00
CA THR A 307 -12.70 5.83 -4.29
C THR A 307 -14.16 6.10 -4.03
N ARG A 308 -14.47 6.97 -3.06
CA ARG A 308 -15.83 7.42 -2.72
C ARG A 308 -15.99 8.88 -3.08
N ILE A 309 -16.76 9.17 -4.11
CA ILE A 309 -16.95 10.53 -4.60
C ILE A 309 -18.33 11.01 -4.14
N TYR A 310 -18.36 12.05 -3.34
CA TYR A 310 -19.59 12.69 -2.86
C TYR A 310 -19.73 14.03 -3.58
N VAL A 311 -20.79 14.19 -4.37
CA VAL A 311 -21.07 15.43 -5.11
C VAL A 311 -22.38 16.03 -4.62
N GLN A 312 -22.40 17.35 -4.38
CA GLN A 312 -23.56 18.04 -3.83
C GLN A 312 -24.71 18.07 -4.84
N GLU A 313 -25.94 18.02 -4.32
CA GLU A 313 -27.14 17.76 -5.13
C GLU A 313 -27.39 18.77 -6.26
N GLY A 314 -26.93 20.01 -6.13
CA GLY A 314 -27.13 21.06 -7.15
C GLY A 314 -26.35 20.82 -8.44
N ILE A 315 -25.20 20.12 -8.39
CA ILE A 315 -24.34 19.85 -9.55
C ILE A 315 -24.19 18.35 -9.88
N TYR A 316 -24.78 17.46 -9.07
CA TYR A 316 -24.59 16.00 -9.17
C TYR A 316 -24.88 15.42 -10.56
N ASP A 317 -26.04 15.72 -11.16
CA ASP A 317 -26.45 15.09 -12.42
C ASP A 317 -25.52 15.45 -13.59
N GLU A 318 -25.05 16.70 -13.62
CA GLU A 318 -24.13 17.17 -14.65
C GLU A 318 -22.71 16.63 -14.43
N PHE A 319 -22.29 16.51 -13.16
CA PHE A 319 -21.05 15.84 -12.80
C PHE A 319 -21.02 14.39 -13.30
N VAL A 320 -22.08 13.62 -13.07
CA VAL A 320 -22.18 12.20 -13.48
C VAL A 320 -21.96 12.07 -14.99
N LYS A 321 -22.62 12.92 -15.80
CA LYS A 321 -22.48 12.89 -17.27
C LYS A 321 -21.05 13.18 -17.70
N LYS A 322 -20.46 14.27 -17.21
CA LYS A 322 -19.09 14.68 -17.56
C LYS A 322 -18.05 13.65 -17.10
N ALA A 323 -18.22 13.06 -15.92
CA ALA A 323 -17.35 12.00 -15.42
C ALA A 323 -17.42 10.74 -16.30
N ALA A 324 -18.63 10.32 -16.72
CA ALA A 324 -18.81 9.19 -17.63
C ALA A 324 -18.17 9.45 -19.01
N GLU A 325 -18.37 10.65 -19.57
CA GLU A 325 -17.74 11.06 -20.83
C GLU A 325 -16.22 11.04 -20.74
N LEU A 326 -15.63 11.58 -19.67
CA LEU A 326 -14.19 11.64 -19.49
C LEU A 326 -13.59 10.23 -19.29
N ALA A 327 -14.20 9.41 -18.44
CA ALA A 327 -13.75 8.03 -18.22
C ALA A 327 -13.80 7.20 -19.52
N SER A 328 -14.79 7.45 -20.39
CA SER A 328 -14.91 6.78 -21.69
C SER A 328 -13.82 7.13 -22.71
N LYS A 329 -13.12 8.24 -22.51
CA LYS A 329 -12.00 8.69 -23.36
C LYS A 329 -10.65 8.13 -22.93
N SER A 330 -10.58 7.43 -21.79
CA SER A 330 -9.33 6.83 -21.29
C SER A 330 -8.83 5.75 -22.26
N VAL A 331 -7.57 5.87 -22.67
CA VAL A 331 -6.90 4.89 -23.53
C VAL A 331 -6.22 3.85 -22.64
N VAL A 332 -6.82 2.67 -22.54
CA VAL A 332 -6.25 1.51 -21.84
C VAL A 332 -5.38 0.71 -22.81
N GLY A 333 -4.14 0.39 -22.44
CA GLY A 333 -3.23 -0.32 -23.34
C GLY A 333 -1.83 -0.54 -22.78
N ASP A 334 -0.85 -0.73 -23.69
CA ASP A 334 0.54 -0.93 -23.31
C ASP A 334 1.12 0.34 -22.63
N PRO A 335 1.53 0.27 -21.36
CA PRO A 335 2.00 1.42 -20.60
C PRO A 335 3.31 2.03 -21.11
N PHE A 336 4.03 1.38 -22.03
CA PHE A 336 5.16 2.02 -22.70
C PHE A 336 4.71 3.03 -23.76
N ASN A 337 3.54 2.85 -24.36
CA ASN A 337 3.03 3.77 -25.37
C ASN A 337 2.63 5.11 -24.73
N PRO A 338 3.20 6.25 -25.17
CA PRO A 338 2.93 7.56 -24.56
C PRO A 338 1.49 8.07 -24.74
N SER A 339 0.70 7.44 -25.64
CA SER A 339 -0.72 7.78 -25.84
C SER A 339 -1.65 7.04 -24.88
N VAL A 340 -1.14 6.08 -24.11
CA VAL A 340 -1.92 5.28 -23.15
C VAL A 340 -2.04 6.04 -21.84
N SER A 341 -3.26 6.13 -21.31
CA SER A 341 -3.57 6.77 -20.02
C SER A 341 -3.79 5.76 -18.89
N GLN A 342 -3.87 4.46 -19.19
CA GLN A 342 -4.01 3.41 -18.18
C GLN A 342 -3.36 2.09 -18.64
N GLY A 343 -2.44 1.56 -17.83
CA GLY A 343 -1.83 0.24 -18.04
C GLY A 343 -2.66 -0.91 -17.43
N PRO A 344 -2.13 -2.15 -17.49
CA PRO A 344 -2.75 -3.31 -16.86
C PRO A 344 -2.63 -3.28 -15.32
N GLN A 345 -3.51 -4.02 -14.65
CA GLN A 345 -3.36 -4.34 -13.22
C GLN A 345 -2.12 -5.20 -13.00
N VAL A 346 -1.47 -5.13 -11.84
CA VAL A 346 -0.28 -5.95 -11.55
C VAL A 346 -0.59 -7.45 -11.52
N TYR A 347 -1.84 -7.82 -11.20
CA TYR A 347 -2.31 -9.22 -11.13
C TYR A 347 -3.44 -9.51 -12.11
N ASP A 348 -3.59 -10.80 -12.46
CA ASP A 348 -4.78 -11.31 -13.15
C ASP A 348 -5.99 -11.30 -12.20
N TYR A 349 -6.83 -10.26 -12.32
CA TYR A 349 -8.03 -10.10 -11.52
C TYR A 349 -9.23 -10.67 -12.30
N ASP A 350 -9.98 -11.61 -11.70
CA ASP A 350 -11.24 -12.10 -12.29
C ASP A 350 -12.35 -11.05 -12.12
N MET A 351 -12.43 -10.12 -13.07
CA MET A 351 -13.43 -9.05 -13.12
C MET A 351 -14.85 -9.53 -13.42
N SER A 352 -15.10 -10.82 -13.64
CA SER A 352 -16.45 -11.31 -13.96
C SER A 352 -17.48 -11.04 -12.84
N ASN A 353 -17.02 -10.91 -11.59
CA ASN A 353 -17.85 -10.64 -10.42
C ASN A 353 -17.95 -9.16 -9.99
N VAL A 354 -17.13 -8.26 -10.56
CA VAL A 354 -17.27 -6.79 -10.37
C VAL A 354 -18.55 -6.25 -11.03
N ARG A 355 -19.21 -7.08 -11.84
CA ARG A 355 -20.50 -6.76 -12.49
C ARG A 355 -21.68 -6.72 -11.52
N ASP A 356 -21.53 -7.22 -10.31
CA ASP A 356 -22.55 -7.21 -9.26
C ASP A 356 -22.09 -6.35 -8.06
N PRO A 357 -22.66 -5.15 -7.85
CA PRO A 357 -22.31 -4.26 -6.73
C PRO A 357 -22.42 -4.94 -5.35
N ALA A 358 -23.29 -5.95 -5.21
CA ALA A 358 -23.47 -6.69 -3.96
C ALA A 358 -22.38 -7.74 -3.71
N ARG A 359 -21.66 -8.19 -4.75
CA ARG A 359 -20.59 -9.20 -4.65
C ARG A 359 -19.18 -8.64 -4.85
N CYS A 360 -19.06 -7.38 -5.26
CA CYS A 360 -17.79 -6.76 -5.64
C CYS A 360 -16.75 -6.72 -4.50
N GLY A 361 -17.15 -6.70 -3.23
CA GLY A 361 -16.19 -6.63 -2.10
C GLY A 361 -15.76 -7.99 -1.52
N ASP A 362 -16.39 -9.10 -1.88
CA ASP A 362 -16.05 -10.43 -1.33
C ASP A 362 -14.67 -10.96 -1.75
N GLN A 363 -14.00 -10.32 -2.72
CA GLN A 363 -12.83 -10.90 -3.40
C GLN A 363 -11.45 -10.37 -3.02
N LEU A 364 -11.28 -9.23 -2.34
CA LEU A 364 -9.93 -8.89 -1.82
C LEU A 364 -9.46 -9.89 -0.77
N ASN A 365 -10.40 -10.43 -0.01
CA ASN A 365 -10.13 -11.56 0.86
C ASN A 365 -9.75 -12.82 0.07
N THR A 366 -10.18 -13.00 -1.17
CA THR A 366 -9.98 -14.26 -1.91
C THR A 366 -8.65 -14.28 -2.68
N ALA A 367 -8.17 -13.15 -3.20
CA ALA A 367 -6.81 -13.07 -3.75
C ALA A 367 -5.75 -13.30 -2.65
N VAL A 368 -5.93 -12.66 -1.49
CA VAL A 368 -5.11 -12.86 -0.28
C VAL A 368 -5.27 -14.30 0.27
N LYS A 369 -6.49 -14.85 0.34
CA LYS A 369 -6.74 -16.24 0.78
C LYS A 369 -6.24 -17.28 -0.23
N SER A 370 -6.21 -17.00 -1.53
CA SER A 370 -5.77 -17.98 -2.53
C SER A 370 -4.28 -18.31 -2.37
N GLN A 371 -3.47 -17.38 -1.88
CA GLN A 371 -2.08 -17.62 -1.49
C GLN A 371 -1.96 -18.39 -0.15
N CYS A 372 -2.86 -18.17 0.82
CA CYS A 372 -2.92 -19.00 2.04
C CYS A 372 -3.41 -20.43 1.78
N THR A 373 -4.23 -20.67 0.76
CA THR A 373 -4.94 -21.96 0.58
C THR A 373 -4.31 -22.86 -0.48
N ARG A 374 -3.49 -22.32 -1.41
CA ARG A 374 -2.84 -23.14 -2.45
C ARG A 374 -1.69 -24.02 -1.92
N LEU A 375 -1.29 -23.83 -0.65
CA LEU A 375 -0.23 -24.60 0.03
C LEU A 375 -0.74 -25.68 0.99
N THR A 376 -2.05 -25.80 1.24
CA THR A 376 -2.60 -26.90 2.08
C THR A 376 -3.00 -28.15 1.27
N ARG A 377 -2.83 -28.14 -0.06
CA ARG A 377 -3.26 -29.24 -0.94
C ARG A 377 -2.16 -30.15 -1.50
N THR A 378 -0.91 -30.01 -1.07
CA THR A 378 0.21 -30.88 -1.48
C THR A 378 0.87 -31.66 -0.34
N SER A 379 0.20 -31.83 0.81
CA SER A 379 0.68 -32.73 1.88
C SER A 379 -0.41 -33.59 2.52
N THR A 380 -1.21 -34.29 1.71
CA THR A 380 -1.92 -35.50 2.18
C THR A 380 -1.96 -36.55 1.09
N ARG A 381 -0.80 -37.14 0.76
CA ARG A 381 -0.77 -38.49 0.19
C ARG A 381 -0.77 -39.46 1.36
N ARG A 382 -1.92 -40.08 1.60
CA ARG A 382 -2.13 -41.13 2.61
C ARG A 382 -1.13 -42.26 2.39
N SER A 383 -0.26 -42.52 3.36
CA SER A 383 0.32 -43.83 3.60
C SER A 383 -0.57 -44.56 4.62
N SER A 384 -1.10 -45.70 4.21
CA SER A 384 -1.98 -46.59 4.95
C SER A 384 -1.22 -47.45 5.96
N GLY A 385 -1.76 -47.52 7.19
CA GLY A 385 -1.58 -48.60 8.19
C GLY A 385 -0.19 -48.69 8.83
N THR A 386 0.01 -48.96 10.10
CA THR A 386 -0.82 -49.51 11.19
C THR A 386 0.04 -49.34 12.44
N LEU A 387 -0.52 -49.04 13.63
CA LEU A 387 0.00 -49.49 14.94
C LEU A 387 -0.83 -48.89 16.11
N THR A 388 -1.62 -49.80 16.69
CA THR A 388 -1.90 -50.05 18.12
C THR A 388 -1.92 -48.94 19.17
N SER A 389 -3.01 -49.01 19.94
CA SER A 389 -3.37 -48.37 21.21
C SER A 389 -2.27 -48.28 22.28
N GLY A 390 -2.22 -47.13 22.96
CA GLY A 390 -1.53 -46.94 24.23
C GLY A 390 -2.17 -45.80 25.03
N SER A 391 -2.85 -46.16 26.11
CA SER A 391 -3.50 -45.29 27.10
C SER A 391 -2.49 -44.55 27.98
N ALA A 392 -2.70 -43.26 28.26
CA ALA A 392 -2.19 -42.61 29.46
C ALA A 392 -3.06 -41.42 29.89
N LYS A 393 -3.40 -41.41 31.18
CA LYS A 393 -4.30 -40.50 31.91
C LYS A 393 -3.68 -39.10 32.10
N ALA A 394 -4.51 -38.07 32.07
CA ALA A 394 -4.20 -36.74 32.64
C ALA A 394 -5.00 -36.52 33.94
N PRO A 395 -4.43 -35.85 34.97
CA PRO A 395 -5.08 -35.69 36.26
C PRO A 395 -6.03 -34.49 36.32
N ARG A 396 -6.99 -34.65 37.24
CA ARG A 396 -8.13 -33.80 37.60
C ARG A 396 -7.70 -32.68 38.54
N TRP A 397 -8.26 -31.48 38.37
CA TRP A 397 -8.38 -30.49 39.44
C TRP A 397 -9.78 -29.86 39.39
N SER A 398 -10.46 -29.88 40.53
CA SER A 398 -11.74 -29.21 40.82
C SER A 398 -11.49 -28.17 41.92
N PRO A 399 -12.37 -27.17 42.07
CA PRO A 399 -13.04 -27.06 43.37
C PRO A 399 -14.55 -26.83 43.24
N GLU A 400 -15.26 -27.48 44.16
CA GLU A 400 -16.68 -27.32 44.47
C GLU A 400 -16.94 -26.06 45.30
N GLY A 401 -18.20 -25.59 45.28
CA GLY A 401 -18.72 -24.68 46.31
C GLY A 401 -20.00 -23.92 45.95
N SER A 402 -21.13 -24.63 45.78
CA SER A 402 -22.49 -24.04 45.93
C SER A 402 -23.06 -24.42 47.30
N PRO A 403 -24.14 -23.78 47.78
CA PRO A 403 -25.40 -24.53 47.71
C PRO A 403 -26.70 -23.71 47.50
N ALA A 404 -27.65 -24.42 46.86
CA ALA A 404 -29.12 -24.43 47.04
C ALA A 404 -29.92 -23.16 46.69
N ALA A 405 -31.11 -23.19 46.07
CA ALA A 405 -32.18 -24.19 46.00
C ALA A 405 -33.01 -23.98 44.69
N THR A 406 -33.19 -24.98 43.81
CA THR A 406 -34.39 -25.87 43.66
C THR A 406 -35.75 -25.13 43.67
N ARG A 407 -36.75 -25.40 42.81
CA ARG A 407 -37.10 -26.57 41.97
C ARG A 407 -38.24 -26.12 41.01
N ALA A 408 -38.25 -26.58 39.74
CA ALA A 408 -39.16 -27.63 39.22
C ALA A 408 -40.27 -27.01 38.32
N THR A 409 -40.70 -27.57 37.18
CA THR A 409 -40.44 -28.85 36.48
C THR A 409 -41.17 -28.84 35.12
N THR A 410 -40.56 -29.47 34.09
CA THR A 410 -41.14 -30.38 33.04
C THR A 410 -42.22 -29.84 32.08
N SER A 411 -42.34 -30.19 30.80
CA SER A 411 -41.89 -31.34 29.97
C SER A 411 -42.27 -31.06 28.49
N SER A 412 -41.53 -31.62 27.54
CA SER A 412 -41.88 -31.77 26.11
C SER A 412 -42.22 -33.26 25.80
N PRO A 413 -42.48 -33.68 24.55
CA PRO A 413 -43.54 -33.40 23.56
C PRO A 413 -44.31 -34.73 23.19
N PRO A 414 -45.10 -34.88 22.10
CA PRO A 414 -44.52 -35.26 20.78
C PRO A 414 -45.34 -34.87 19.51
N SER A 415 -44.72 -35.22 18.37
CA SER A 415 -45.05 -35.08 16.94
C SER A 415 -46.32 -35.76 16.40
N SER A 416 -46.88 -35.25 15.28
CA SER A 416 -47.27 -36.08 14.10
C SER A 416 -47.64 -35.29 12.82
N ARG A 417 -46.99 -35.67 11.71
CA ARG A 417 -47.49 -35.96 10.33
C ARG A 417 -48.27 -34.92 9.47
N THR A 418 -47.60 -34.54 8.37
CA THR A 418 -47.98 -34.56 6.93
C THR A 418 -49.39 -34.12 6.46
N SER A 419 -49.44 -33.14 5.54
CA SER A 419 -50.12 -33.27 4.22
C SER A 419 -49.73 -32.16 3.25
N ARG A 420 -49.56 -32.53 1.97
CA ARG A 420 -49.42 -31.66 0.79
C ARG A 420 -50.75 -30.96 0.47
N SER A 421 -50.71 -29.73 -0.05
CA SER A 421 -51.50 -29.36 -1.24
C SER A 421 -51.10 -27.98 -1.79
N ASN A 422 -51.08 -27.93 -3.12
CA ASN A 422 -50.91 -26.78 -4.00
C ASN A 422 -51.79 -25.57 -3.65
N ALA A 423 -51.27 -24.37 -3.89
CA ALA A 423 -52.04 -23.26 -4.43
C ALA A 423 -51.11 -22.30 -5.19
N SER A 424 -51.09 -22.49 -6.51
CA SER A 424 -50.65 -21.49 -7.49
C SER A 424 -51.67 -20.34 -7.55
N GLN A 425 -51.21 -19.20 -8.06
CA GLN A 425 -51.99 -18.02 -8.51
C GLN A 425 -52.42 -17.05 -7.40
N ILE A 426 -51.62 -16.00 -7.22
CA ILE A 426 -52.01 -14.59 -7.46
C ILE A 426 -50.69 -13.86 -7.77
N LEU A 427 -50.41 -13.74 -9.06
CA LEU A 427 -49.33 -12.94 -9.63
C LEU A 427 -50.02 -12.08 -10.68
N LEU A 428 -50.23 -10.79 -10.39
CA LEU A 428 -50.42 -9.66 -11.32
C LEU A 428 -50.89 -8.45 -10.51
N PHE A 429 -50.38 -7.28 -10.87
CA PHE A 429 -50.60 -5.94 -10.29
C PHE A 429 -49.71 -5.54 -9.10
N PHE A 430 -48.45 -5.21 -9.39
CA PHE A 430 -47.86 -3.90 -9.12
C PHE A 430 -46.54 -3.79 -9.90
N GLN A 431 -46.65 -3.38 -11.16
CA GLN A 431 -45.51 -3.06 -12.03
C GLN A 431 -45.76 -1.64 -12.54
N TRP A 432 -45.02 -0.68 -11.99
CA TRP A 432 -44.54 0.58 -12.61
C TRP A 432 -44.32 1.65 -11.52
N THR A 433 -43.05 1.82 -11.13
CA THR A 433 -42.33 3.07 -10.76
C THR A 433 -41.17 2.73 -9.83
N CYS A 434 -40.06 2.24 -10.40
CA CYS A 434 -38.74 2.35 -9.79
C CYS A 434 -37.74 2.44 -10.95
N MET A 435 -37.20 3.64 -11.17
CA MET A 435 -36.03 3.84 -12.04
C MET A 435 -34.89 2.97 -11.51
N GLY A 436 -34.43 2.02 -12.32
CA GLY A 436 -33.32 1.15 -11.96
C GLY A 436 -32.00 1.93 -11.85
N PRO A 437 -31.00 1.42 -11.09
CA PRO A 437 -29.66 1.99 -11.05
C PRO A 437 -29.06 2.00 -12.46
N ILE A 438 -28.62 3.18 -12.93
CA ILE A 438 -27.96 3.32 -14.23
C ILE A 438 -26.51 2.84 -14.08
N LEU A 439 -26.28 1.54 -14.25
CA LEU A 439 -24.95 0.96 -14.35
C LEU A 439 -24.28 1.44 -15.66
N ILE A 440 -23.32 2.37 -15.58
CA ILE A 440 -22.54 2.79 -16.75
C ILE A 440 -21.29 1.93 -16.85
N PHE A 441 -21.40 0.82 -17.59
CA PHE A 441 -20.23 0.11 -18.10
C PHE A 441 -19.66 0.85 -19.31
N VAL A 442 -18.48 1.44 -19.17
CA VAL A 442 -17.73 1.94 -20.32
C VAL A 442 -17.19 0.74 -21.11
N ARG A 443 -17.98 0.26 -22.07
CA ARG A 443 -17.60 -0.82 -22.99
C ARG A 443 -16.94 -0.22 -24.22
N GLY A 444 -15.60 -0.22 -24.26
CA GLY A 444 -14.83 0.06 -25.47
C GLY A 444 -14.83 -1.13 -26.45
N CYS A 445 -15.19 -0.85 -27.71
CA CYS A 445 -14.95 -1.65 -28.92
C CYS A 445 -15.69 -2.99 -29.12
N LYS A 446 -16.84 -2.92 -29.79
CA LYS A 446 -17.13 -3.79 -30.96
C LYS A 446 -17.36 -2.88 -32.17
N ARG A 447 -16.35 -2.72 -33.03
CA ARG A 447 -16.55 -2.36 -34.43
C ARG A 447 -16.13 -3.57 -35.28
N PRO A 448 -17.00 -4.12 -36.16
CA PRO A 448 -16.60 -5.12 -37.13
C PRO A 448 -15.84 -4.42 -38.26
N GLY A 449 -14.61 -4.87 -38.57
CA GLY A 449 -13.94 -4.51 -39.82
C GLY A 449 -12.52 -3.91 -39.74
N LEU A 450 -11.67 -4.29 -38.79
CA LEU A 450 -10.23 -4.01 -38.87
C LEU A 450 -9.43 -5.30 -39.15
N GLN A 451 -8.47 -5.15 -40.06
CA GLN A 451 -7.68 -6.18 -40.75
C GLN A 451 -7.01 -7.24 -39.85
N PRO A 452 -6.73 -8.45 -40.39
CA PRO A 452 -6.16 -9.57 -39.65
C PRO A 452 -4.69 -9.28 -39.29
N GLY A 453 -4.46 -8.62 -38.16
CA GLY A 453 -3.12 -8.36 -37.61
C GLY A 453 -3.07 -7.91 -36.15
N CYS A 454 -4.21 -7.66 -35.47
CA CYS A 454 -4.27 -7.07 -34.12
C CYS A 454 -4.71 -8.04 -33.00
N ASN A 455 -4.70 -9.35 -33.22
CA ASN A 455 -5.30 -10.34 -32.30
C ASN A 455 -4.35 -10.95 -31.25
N LYS A 456 -3.47 -10.17 -30.61
CA LYS A 456 -2.63 -10.68 -29.50
C LYS A 456 -2.55 -9.85 -28.21
N PHE A 457 -3.14 -8.65 -28.15
CA PHE A 457 -2.87 -7.71 -27.03
C PHE A 457 -3.95 -7.60 -25.94
N PHE A 458 -5.01 -8.41 -25.98
CA PHE A 458 -6.01 -8.43 -24.89
C PHE A 458 -5.66 -9.52 -23.87
N SER A 459 -4.73 -9.21 -22.96
CA SER A 459 -4.60 -9.98 -21.71
C SER A 459 -5.81 -9.67 -20.80
N LYS A 460 -6.17 -10.61 -19.91
CA LYS A 460 -7.27 -10.46 -18.94
C LYS A 460 -7.08 -9.30 -17.94
N GLN A 461 -5.87 -8.73 -17.88
CA GLN A 461 -5.44 -7.72 -16.90
C GLN A 461 -5.75 -6.27 -17.31
N ASN A 462 -6.16 -6.03 -18.57
CA ASN A 462 -6.60 -4.73 -19.05
C ASN A 462 -8.06 -4.47 -18.65
N THR A 463 -8.26 -3.73 -17.55
CA THR A 463 -9.58 -3.36 -17.06
C THR A 463 -9.93 -1.93 -17.47
N ASN A 464 -11.14 -1.72 -18.01
CA ASN A 464 -11.60 -0.36 -18.30
C ASN A 464 -11.94 0.39 -17.00
N PRO A 465 -11.84 1.72 -16.96
CA PRO A 465 -12.41 2.53 -15.89
C PRO A 465 -13.91 2.24 -15.68
N ASN A 466 -14.33 2.06 -14.44
CA ASN A 466 -15.73 1.80 -14.08
C ASN A 466 -16.28 2.88 -13.13
N ILE A 467 -17.55 3.24 -13.30
CA ILE A 467 -18.28 4.18 -12.44
C ILE A 467 -19.59 3.52 -11.98
N PHE A 468 -19.80 3.49 -10.67
CA PHE A 468 -21.07 3.08 -10.05
C PHE A 468 -21.74 4.30 -9.41
N ASN A 469 -22.98 4.60 -9.78
CA ASN A 469 -23.79 5.70 -9.25
C ASN A 469 -24.97 5.16 -8.42
N TYR A 470 -25.70 6.05 -7.73
CA TYR A 470 -26.83 5.71 -6.85
C TYR A 470 -26.48 4.69 -5.75
N MET A 471 -25.27 4.80 -5.21
CA MET A 471 -24.77 3.86 -4.21
C MET A 471 -25.24 4.21 -2.81
N GLN A 472 -25.48 3.17 -2.00
CA GLN A 472 -25.73 3.29 -0.57
C GLN A 472 -24.41 3.11 0.19
N ASP A 473 -24.26 3.81 1.30
CA ASP A 473 -22.98 3.85 2.05
C ASP A 473 -22.59 2.49 2.65
N ASP A 474 -23.54 1.58 2.88
CA ASP A 474 -23.33 0.24 3.45
C ASP A 474 -22.96 -0.83 2.42
N MET A 475 -23.02 -0.51 1.13
CA MET A 475 -22.62 -1.44 0.07
C MET A 475 -21.14 -1.81 0.19
N THR A 476 -20.80 -3.07 -0.09
CA THR A 476 -19.43 -3.57 0.04
C THR A 476 -18.43 -2.79 -0.81
N ILE A 477 -18.82 -2.39 -2.02
CA ILE A 477 -18.02 -1.53 -2.92
C ILE A 477 -17.78 -0.13 -2.35
N ALA A 478 -18.65 0.38 -1.47
CA ALA A 478 -18.47 1.65 -0.77
C ALA A 478 -17.57 1.49 0.48
N GLN A 479 -17.58 0.33 1.13
CA GLN A 479 -16.84 0.12 2.38
C GLN A 479 -15.44 -0.49 2.21
N ASP A 480 -15.26 -1.38 1.22
CA ASP A 480 -14.03 -2.15 1.03
C ASP A 480 -13.12 -1.52 -0.02
N GLU A 481 -11.82 -1.53 0.26
CA GLU A 481 -10.78 -1.09 -0.67
C GLU A 481 -10.76 -2.00 -1.90
N ILE A 482 -10.97 -1.47 -3.09
CA ILE A 482 -11.02 -2.27 -4.34
C ILE A 482 -9.62 -2.45 -4.93
N PHE A 483 -8.79 -1.40 -4.81
CA PHE A 483 -7.45 -1.33 -5.37
C PHE A 483 -7.41 -1.55 -6.89
N GLY A 484 -8.37 -0.94 -7.60
CA GLY A 484 -8.52 -0.99 -9.04
C GLY A 484 -9.33 0.21 -9.57
N PRO A 485 -9.56 0.33 -10.89
CA PRO A 485 -10.05 1.55 -11.51
C PRO A 485 -11.58 1.64 -11.41
N VAL A 486 -12.07 1.79 -10.18
CA VAL A 486 -13.51 1.75 -9.84
C VAL A 486 -13.87 2.94 -8.96
N MET A 487 -14.86 3.72 -9.42
CA MET A 487 -15.40 4.89 -8.74
C MET A 487 -16.76 4.58 -8.10
N ALA A 488 -16.92 4.92 -6.82
CA ALA A 488 -18.21 4.95 -6.12
C ALA A 488 -18.75 6.38 -6.06
N LEU A 489 -19.71 6.74 -6.91
CA LEU A 489 -20.26 8.08 -7.01
C LEU A 489 -21.60 8.20 -6.25
N MET A 490 -21.67 9.16 -5.34
CA MET A 490 -22.75 9.34 -4.37
C MET A 490 -23.15 10.83 -4.28
N LYS A 491 -24.40 11.07 -3.89
CA LYS A 491 -24.97 12.41 -3.72
C LYS A 491 -25.05 12.78 -2.23
N PHE A 492 -24.92 14.07 -1.93
CA PHE A 492 -25.17 14.63 -0.59
C PHE A 492 -25.85 16.00 -0.67
N LYS A 493 -26.44 16.45 0.45
CA LYS A 493 -27.15 17.73 0.54
C LYS A 493 -26.47 18.74 1.47
N THR A 494 -26.08 18.31 2.67
CA THR A 494 -25.55 19.21 3.72
C THR A 494 -24.09 18.91 4.07
N VAL A 495 -23.39 19.91 4.64
CA VAL A 495 -22.00 19.78 5.11
C VAL A 495 -21.91 18.72 6.20
N GLU A 496 -22.87 18.71 7.12
CA GLU A 496 -22.92 17.79 8.26
C GLU A 496 -23.10 16.35 7.79
N GLU A 497 -24.01 16.13 6.84
CA GLU A 497 -24.26 14.82 6.22
C GLU A 497 -22.98 14.27 5.56
N VAL A 498 -22.31 15.09 4.73
CA VAL A 498 -21.14 14.60 3.99
C VAL A 498 -19.94 14.35 4.89
N ILE A 499 -19.78 15.09 5.99
CA ILE A 499 -18.78 14.79 7.03
C ILE A 499 -19.06 13.42 7.68
N GLN A 500 -20.32 13.12 7.99
CA GLN A 500 -20.69 11.82 8.56
C GLN A 500 -20.42 10.68 7.57
N LYS A 501 -20.85 10.83 6.31
CA LYS A 501 -20.60 9.86 5.23
C LYS A 501 -19.11 9.66 4.98
N ALA A 502 -18.33 10.73 4.87
CA ALA A 502 -16.87 10.67 4.68
C ALA A 502 -16.17 9.89 5.80
N ASN A 503 -16.61 10.07 7.06
CA ASN A 503 -16.07 9.37 8.22
C ASN A 503 -16.63 7.95 8.44
N ASN A 504 -17.72 7.58 7.76
CA ASN A 504 -18.35 6.26 7.82
C ASN A 504 -17.58 5.20 7.02
N THR A 505 -16.39 4.89 7.52
CA THR A 505 -15.51 3.84 7.01
C THR A 505 -14.60 3.40 8.15
N ARG A 506 -14.00 2.21 8.08
CA ARG A 506 -12.94 1.81 9.04
C ARG A 506 -11.60 2.48 8.77
N TYR A 507 -11.41 3.02 7.57
CA TYR A 507 -10.18 3.66 7.10
C TYR A 507 -10.09 5.14 7.49
N GLY A 508 -8.94 5.76 7.18
CA GLY A 508 -8.66 7.16 7.43
C GLY A 508 -7.32 7.60 6.84
N LEU A 509 -7.01 7.25 5.59
CA LEU A 509 -5.70 7.56 4.99
C LEU A 509 -5.63 8.97 4.41
N ALA A 510 -6.46 9.27 3.41
CA ALA A 510 -6.55 10.60 2.80
C ALA A 510 -8.00 10.98 2.48
N ALA A 511 -8.24 12.26 2.18
CA ALA A 511 -9.49 12.76 1.61
C ALA A 511 -9.25 13.99 0.70
N GLY A 512 -10.17 14.23 -0.22
CA GLY A 512 -10.20 15.40 -1.10
C GLY A 512 -11.42 16.28 -0.85
N ILE A 513 -11.26 17.60 -0.97
CA ILE A 513 -12.33 18.59 -0.85
C ILE A 513 -12.23 19.54 -2.04
N VAL A 514 -13.34 19.81 -2.73
CA VAL A 514 -13.41 20.76 -3.83
C VAL A 514 -14.50 21.79 -3.53
N THR A 515 -14.07 23.00 -3.21
CA THR A 515 -14.94 24.15 -2.85
C THR A 515 -14.14 25.45 -2.98
N LYS A 516 -14.83 26.57 -3.24
CA LYS A 516 -14.26 27.93 -3.23
C LYS A 516 -14.48 28.62 -1.88
N ASN A 517 -15.40 28.11 -1.05
CA ASN A 517 -15.71 28.67 0.25
C ASN A 517 -14.69 28.25 1.32
N ILE A 518 -14.02 29.24 1.93
CA ILE A 518 -12.99 29.04 2.94
C ILE A 518 -13.52 28.42 4.24
N ASP A 519 -14.73 28.77 4.66
CA ASP A 519 -15.33 28.26 5.89
C ASP A 519 -15.74 26.80 5.73
N VAL A 520 -16.27 26.42 4.57
CA VAL A 520 -16.55 25.02 4.21
C VAL A 520 -15.25 24.23 4.17
N ALA A 521 -14.22 24.73 3.48
CA ALA A 521 -12.92 24.09 3.39
C ALA A 521 -12.32 23.82 4.79
N ASN A 522 -12.32 24.82 5.67
CA ASN A 522 -11.80 24.71 7.03
C ASN A 522 -12.64 23.78 7.91
N THR A 523 -13.96 23.87 7.84
CA THR A 523 -14.87 23.05 8.65
C THR A 523 -14.76 21.57 8.26
N VAL A 524 -14.80 21.27 6.97
CA VAL A 524 -14.77 19.90 6.45
C VAL A 524 -13.40 19.27 6.68
N SER A 525 -12.30 19.99 6.36
CA SER A 525 -10.94 19.46 6.54
C SER A 525 -10.63 19.09 7.98
N ARG A 526 -11.06 19.91 8.96
CA ARG A 526 -10.86 19.65 10.40
C ARG A 526 -11.78 18.55 10.95
N SER A 527 -12.86 18.24 10.25
CA SER A 527 -13.87 17.27 10.70
C SER A 527 -13.67 15.87 10.11
N ILE A 528 -13.00 15.75 8.97
CA ILE A 528 -12.65 14.45 8.37
C ILE A 528 -11.48 13.84 9.14
N ARG A 529 -11.65 12.58 9.56
CA ARG A 529 -10.63 11.80 10.30
C ARG A 529 -9.74 11.04 9.33
N ALA A 530 -8.93 11.77 8.57
CA ALA A 530 -7.93 11.23 7.65
C ALA A 530 -6.56 11.87 7.88
N GLY A 531 -5.50 11.13 7.51
CA GLY A 531 -4.11 11.56 7.67
C GLY A 531 -3.68 12.74 6.81
N ALA A 532 -4.21 12.81 5.58
CA ALA A 532 -3.95 13.88 4.63
C ALA A 532 -5.28 14.41 4.05
N ILE A 533 -5.43 15.73 3.99
CA ILE A 533 -6.59 16.39 3.36
C ILE A 533 -6.07 17.28 2.24
N TRP A 534 -6.54 17.05 1.01
CA TRP A 534 -6.21 17.87 -0.14
C TRP A 534 -7.41 18.74 -0.54
N ILE A 535 -7.20 20.05 -0.64
CA ILE A 535 -8.26 21.02 -0.94
C ILE A 535 -7.99 21.59 -2.33
N ASN A 536 -8.91 21.40 -3.27
CA ASN A 536 -8.81 21.79 -4.68
C ASN A 536 -7.60 21.18 -5.42
N CYS A 537 -7.04 20.09 -4.89
CA CYS A 537 -5.97 19.29 -5.49
C CYS A 537 -6.07 17.83 -5.00
N TYR A 538 -5.22 16.95 -5.53
CA TYR A 538 -5.14 15.54 -5.09
C TYR A 538 -3.75 14.98 -5.36
N PHE A 539 -3.28 14.04 -4.55
CA PHE A 539 -1.91 13.50 -4.60
C PHE A 539 -0.80 14.56 -4.52
N ALA A 540 -1.07 15.67 -3.84
CA ALA A 540 -0.08 16.71 -3.54
C ALA A 540 0.83 16.25 -2.38
N PHE A 541 1.52 15.13 -2.61
CA PHE A 541 2.60 14.67 -1.74
C PHE A 541 3.82 15.57 -1.90
N ASP A 542 4.55 15.78 -0.81
CA ASP A 542 5.76 16.56 -0.80
C ASP A 542 6.76 15.94 0.20
N PRO A 543 8.08 15.90 -0.10
CA PRO A 543 9.09 15.42 0.84
C PRO A 543 8.99 16.02 2.25
N ASP A 544 8.53 17.26 2.38
CA ASP A 544 8.37 17.96 3.67
C ASP A 544 7.01 17.71 4.34
N ALA A 545 6.02 17.18 3.61
CA ALA A 545 4.68 16.94 4.12
C ALA A 545 4.54 15.51 4.68
N PRO A 546 4.35 15.33 6.00
CA PRO A 546 4.25 14.00 6.60
C PRO A 546 2.96 13.30 6.14
N PHE A 547 3.11 12.05 5.74
CA PHE A 547 2.03 11.20 5.25
C PHE A 547 1.86 9.99 6.16
N GLY A 548 0.63 9.75 6.62
CA GLY A 548 0.31 8.49 7.28
C GLY A 548 -1.10 8.45 7.87
N GLY A 549 -1.65 7.24 7.99
CA GLY A 549 -3.08 7.02 8.24
C GLY A 549 -3.61 7.34 9.64
N TYR A 550 -4.94 7.39 9.72
CA TYR A 550 -5.76 7.33 10.93
C TYR A 550 -6.50 5.98 10.96
N LYS A 551 -7.04 5.61 12.14
CA LYS A 551 -7.94 4.45 12.30
C LYS A 551 -7.28 3.15 11.77
N MET A 552 -7.97 2.36 10.96
CA MET A 552 -7.40 1.12 10.38
C MET A 552 -6.50 1.34 9.16
N SER A 553 -6.29 2.60 8.74
CA SER A 553 -5.28 2.94 7.72
C SER A 553 -3.86 3.00 8.29
N GLY A 554 -3.70 2.75 9.59
CA GLY A 554 -2.39 2.56 10.22
C GLY A 554 -1.96 3.73 11.10
N PHE A 555 -0.66 3.78 11.40
CA PHE A 555 -0.03 4.75 12.29
C PHE A 555 1.49 4.83 12.06
N GLY A 556 2.04 6.00 12.40
CA GLY A 556 3.36 6.44 11.96
C GLY A 556 3.23 7.42 10.81
N LYS A 557 4.38 7.95 10.37
CA LYS A 557 4.47 8.82 9.19
C LYS A 557 5.62 8.36 8.30
N ASP A 558 5.39 8.37 6.99
CA ASP A 558 6.41 8.47 5.95
C ASP A 558 6.47 9.92 5.46
N MET A 559 7.57 10.33 4.82
CA MET A 559 7.80 11.74 4.42
C MET A 559 7.89 12.70 5.62
N GLY A 560 8.36 13.92 5.37
CA GLY A 560 8.61 14.95 6.37
C GLY A 560 9.71 14.58 7.38
N MET A 561 9.97 15.50 8.30
CA MET A 561 10.86 15.22 9.44
C MET A 561 10.27 14.16 10.39
N ASP A 562 8.94 14.00 10.43
CA ASP A 562 8.23 12.98 11.21
C ASP A 562 8.68 11.55 10.85
N ALA A 563 8.98 11.30 9.57
CA ALA A 563 9.49 10.00 9.15
C ALA A 563 10.92 9.73 9.64
N LEU A 564 11.72 10.76 9.89
CA LEU A 564 13.06 10.59 10.46
C LEU A 564 12.96 10.18 11.93
N ASP A 565 12.03 10.76 12.67
CA ASP A 565 11.84 10.53 14.11
C ASP A 565 11.59 9.07 14.46
N LYS A 566 10.84 8.32 13.63
CA LYS A 566 10.59 6.90 13.90
C LYS A 566 11.84 6.02 13.75
N TYR A 567 12.93 6.53 13.19
CA TYR A 567 14.22 5.83 13.08
C TYR A 567 15.26 6.34 14.08
N LEU A 568 14.87 7.23 14.99
CA LEU A 568 15.71 7.78 16.04
C LEU A 568 15.16 7.37 17.42
N GLN A 569 16.04 6.86 18.28
CA GLN A 569 15.77 6.64 19.69
C GLN A 569 16.08 7.93 20.47
N THR A 570 15.13 8.37 21.31
CA THR A 570 15.35 9.50 22.21
C THR A 570 15.92 9.00 23.53
N LYS A 571 17.17 9.37 23.85
CA LYS A 571 17.83 9.05 25.12
C LYS A 571 17.93 10.30 25.99
N THR A 572 17.38 10.25 27.20
CA THR A 572 17.50 11.35 28.17
C THR A 572 18.74 11.16 29.03
N VAL A 573 19.56 12.19 29.15
CA VAL A 573 20.75 12.22 30.01
C VAL A 573 20.58 13.34 31.04
N VAL A 574 20.87 13.04 32.30
CA VAL A 574 20.73 13.99 33.41
C VAL A 574 21.98 13.94 34.30
N THR A 575 22.48 15.11 34.69
CA THR A 575 23.60 15.24 35.63
C THR A 575 23.32 16.37 36.64
N PRO A 576 23.71 16.24 37.92
CA PRO A 576 23.55 17.33 38.90
C PRO A 576 24.39 18.55 38.53
N LEU A 577 23.91 19.74 38.91
CA LEU A 577 24.63 21.00 38.77
C LEU A 577 25.06 21.55 40.14
N TYR A 578 26.28 22.06 40.21
CA TYR A 578 26.85 22.69 41.41
C TYR A 578 27.21 24.14 41.10
N ASN A 579 26.85 25.07 41.99
CA ASN A 579 27.17 26.50 41.89
C ASN A 579 26.75 27.18 40.56
N THR A 580 25.67 26.71 39.91
CA THR A 580 25.15 27.36 38.69
C THR A 580 24.44 28.68 39.03
N PRO A 581 24.74 29.79 38.32
CA PRO A 581 24.10 31.08 38.57
C PRO A 581 22.67 31.19 38.03
N TRP A 582 22.28 30.29 37.13
CA TRP A 582 20.93 30.17 36.58
C TRP A 582 20.54 28.69 36.46
N LEU A 583 19.24 28.43 36.51
CA LEU A 583 18.64 27.11 36.28
C LEU A 583 17.55 27.26 35.24
#